data_AF-A0A524JVH8-F1
#
_entry.id   AF-A0A524JVH8-F1
#
_cell.length_a   1.000
_cell.length_b   1.000
_cell.length_c   1.000
_cell.angle_alpha   90.00
_cell.angle_beta   90.00
_cell.angle_gamma   90.00
#
_symmetry.space_group_name_H-M   'P 1'
#
loop_
_entity.id
_entity.type
_entity.pdbx_description
1 polymer ?
#
loop_
_entity_poly.entity_id
_entity_poly.type
_entity_poly.pdbx_seq_one_letter_code
_entity_poly.pdbx_strand_id
1 'polypeptide(L)'
;MKPESDRLRKVLEKSLVFPGLGQLAEKQYVKAAVFASAEIFCLARIVIEIGKGAEAYRNYRDAKDALAATEWRLQTEKYDRRRNTAILAAAGVWVLNMIDIFVFAKKKYGRNAAVTFHPYYNHENQTFGAGLTCCF
;
A
#
# COMPACT_ATOMS: atom_id res chain seq x y z
N MET A 1 27.62 -17.99 -10.51
CA MET A 1 26.23 -18.02 -9.97
C MET A 1 25.75 -16.70 -9.31
N LYS A 2 26.52 -15.60 -9.29
CA LYS A 2 26.11 -14.30 -8.69
C LYS A 2 25.09 -13.41 -9.45
N PRO A 3 24.96 -13.43 -10.79
CA PRO A 3 24.17 -12.39 -11.48
C PRO A 3 22.64 -12.56 -11.35
N GLU A 4 22.14 -13.79 -11.13
CA GLU A 4 20.70 -14.04 -11.02
C GLU A 4 20.13 -13.69 -9.64
N SER A 5 20.90 -13.84 -8.56
CA SER A 5 20.44 -13.46 -7.21
C SER A 5 20.28 -11.96 -7.07
N ASP A 6 21.22 -11.18 -7.64
CA ASP A 6 21.16 -9.71 -7.60
C ASP A 6 19.98 -9.17 -8.42
N ARG A 7 19.63 -9.86 -9.51
CA ARG A 7 18.48 -9.50 -10.34
C ARG A 7 17.17 -9.76 -9.61
N LEU A 8 17.02 -10.94 -9.00
CA LEU A 8 15.84 -11.30 -8.22
C LEU A 8 15.62 -10.32 -7.06
N ARG A 9 16.69 -9.99 -6.33
CA ARG A 9 16.65 -9.01 -5.24
C ARG A 9 16.13 -7.65 -5.71
N LYS A 10 16.69 -7.10 -6.79
CA LYS A 10 16.24 -5.81 -7.35
C LYS A 10 14.78 -5.82 -7.79
N VAL A 11 14.30 -6.93 -8.32
CA VAL A 11 12.92 -7.09 -8.77
C VAL A 11 11.95 -7.08 -7.57
N LEU A 12 12.29 -7.78 -6.50
CA LEU A 12 11.52 -7.80 -5.27
C LEU A 12 11.55 -6.45 -4.53
N GLU A 13 12.72 -5.81 -4.43
CA GLU A 13 12.87 -4.45 -3.90
C GLU A 13 11.96 -3.45 -4.63
N LYS A 14 11.92 -3.52 -5.96
CA LYS A 14 11.04 -2.67 -6.77
C LYS A 14 9.56 -2.92 -6.47
N SER A 15 9.14 -4.18 -6.39
CA SER A 15 7.75 -4.50 -6.07
C SER A 15 7.35 -4.14 -4.64
N LEU A 16 8.28 -4.16 -3.67
CA LEU A 16 8.01 -3.70 -2.30
C LEU A 16 7.70 -2.21 -2.27
N VAL A 17 8.42 -1.41 -3.06
CA VAL A 17 8.25 0.04 -3.13
C VAL A 17 6.91 0.40 -3.74
N PHE A 18 6.55 -0.21 -4.87
CA PHE A 18 5.28 0.09 -5.53
C PHE A 18 4.74 -1.11 -6.33
N PRO A 19 3.43 -1.42 -6.23
CA PRO A 19 2.79 -2.45 -7.03
C PRO A 19 3.01 -2.28 -8.54
N GLY A 20 3.46 -3.35 -9.20
CA GLY A 20 3.74 -3.38 -10.64
C GLY A 20 5.19 -3.09 -11.05
N LEU A 21 6.04 -2.50 -10.20
CA LEU A 21 7.42 -2.17 -10.60
C LEU A 21 8.34 -3.39 -10.79
N GLY A 22 8.16 -4.46 -10.01
CA GLY A 22 8.94 -5.69 -10.21
C GLY A 22 8.48 -6.47 -11.44
N GLN A 23 7.17 -6.51 -11.72
CA GLN A 23 6.63 -7.07 -12.96
C GLN A 23 7.15 -6.30 -14.19
N LEU A 24 7.27 -4.97 -14.09
CA LEU A 24 7.86 -4.15 -15.14
C LEU A 24 9.34 -4.49 -15.37
N ALA A 25 10.12 -4.68 -14.29
CA ALA A 25 11.52 -5.10 -14.37
C ALA A 25 11.70 -6.50 -15.02
N GLU A 26 10.67 -7.34 -14.95
CA GLU A 26 10.58 -8.66 -15.58
C GLU A 26 9.87 -8.66 -16.94
N LYS A 27 9.63 -7.48 -17.53
CA LYS A 27 8.96 -7.28 -18.83
C LYS A 27 7.51 -7.82 -18.89
N GLN A 28 6.87 -8.01 -17.74
CA GLN A 28 5.45 -8.39 -17.65
C GLN A 28 4.57 -7.13 -17.67
N TYR A 29 4.55 -6.44 -18.81
CA TYR A 29 3.90 -5.12 -18.94
C TYR A 29 2.41 -5.13 -18.59
N VAL A 30 1.69 -6.19 -18.97
CA VAL A 30 0.26 -6.31 -18.68
C VAL A 30 0.02 -6.39 -17.17
N LYS A 31 0.73 -7.27 -16.46
CA LYS A 31 0.59 -7.37 -15.00
C LYS A 31 1.05 -6.10 -14.29
N ALA A 32 2.15 -5.51 -14.75
CA ALA A 32 2.64 -4.25 -14.22
C ALA A 32 1.59 -3.15 -14.33
N ALA A 33 0.95 -3.01 -15.50
CA ALA A 33 -0.11 -2.04 -15.72
C ALA A 33 -1.34 -2.31 -14.83
N VAL A 34 -1.74 -3.57 -14.66
CA VAL A 34 -2.88 -3.94 -13.80
C VAL A 34 -2.62 -3.57 -12.35
N PHE A 35 -1.47 -3.98 -11.79
CA PHE A 35 -1.15 -3.68 -10.39
C PHE A 35 -0.93 -2.18 -10.15
N ALA A 36 -0.20 -1.50 -11.05
CA ALA A 36 0.05 -0.07 -10.92
C ALA A 36 -1.25 0.75 -11.05
N SER A 37 -2.12 0.43 -12.00
CA SER A 37 -3.40 1.15 -12.16
C SER A 37 -4.33 0.91 -10.98
N ALA A 38 -4.41 -0.32 -10.46
CA ALA A 38 -5.20 -0.62 -9.27
C ALA A 38 -4.70 0.16 -8.04
N GLU A 39 -3.39 0.24 -7.83
CA GLU A 39 -2.81 0.99 -6.71
C GLU A 39 -3.03 2.50 -6.88
N ILE A 40 -2.74 3.05 -8.05
CA ILE A 40 -2.98 4.47 -8.36
C ILE A 40 -4.44 4.83 -8.13
N PHE A 41 -5.37 3.97 -8.54
CA PHE A 41 -6.79 4.18 -8.29
C PHE A 41 -7.12 4.21 -6.80
N CYS A 42 -6.61 3.27 -6.01
CA CYS A 42 -6.84 3.26 -4.57
C CYS A 42 -6.27 4.51 -3.88
N LEU A 43 -5.03 4.89 -4.23
CA LEU A 43 -4.38 6.10 -3.71
C LEU A 43 -5.14 7.38 -4.11
N ALA A 44 -5.59 7.49 -5.36
CA ALA A 44 -6.41 8.62 -5.81
C ALA A 44 -7.72 8.70 -5.03
N ARG A 45 -8.39 7.57 -4.78
CA ARG A 45 -9.60 7.53 -3.95
C ARG A 45 -9.31 8.00 -2.52
N ILE A 46 -8.21 7.58 -1.91
CA ILE A 46 -7.81 8.04 -0.56
C ILE A 46 -7.67 9.58 -0.53
N VAL A 47 -6.95 10.16 -1.49
CA VAL A 47 -6.75 11.62 -1.56
C VAL A 47 -8.07 12.37 -1.73
N ILE A 48 -8.96 11.89 -2.61
CA ILE A 48 -10.28 12.50 -2.83
C ILE A 48 -11.13 12.46 -1.55
N GLU A 49 -11.17 11.32 -0.86
CA GLU A 49 -11.98 11.16 0.36
C GLU A 49 -11.38 11.96 1.54
N ILE A 50 -10.06 12.15 1.61
CA ILE A 50 -9.42 13.09 2.56
C ILE A 50 -9.88 14.52 2.29
N GLY A 51 -9.86 14.97 1.03
CA GLY A 51 -10.30 16.32 0.67
C GLY A 51 -11.76 16.58 1.06
N LYS A 52 -12.65 15.65 0.72
CA LYS A 52 -14.08 15.72 1.08
C LYS A 52 -14.32 15.64 2.59
N GLY A 53 -13.59 14.77 3.29
CA GLY A 53 -13.64 14.67 4.74
C GLY A 53 -13.19 15.96 5.44
N ALA A 54 -12.11 16.58 4.95
CA ALA A 54 -11.62 17.86 5.47
C ALA A 54 -12.62 18.99 5.26
N GLU A 55 -13.30 19.03 4.11
CA GLU A 55 -14.37 19.99 3.83
C GLU A 55 -15.58 19.80 4.75
N ALA A 56 -16.07 18.56 4.89
CA ALA A 56 -17.16 18.23 5.81
C ALA A 56 -16.80 18.59 7.27
N TYR A 57 -15.55 18.38 7.66
CA TYR A 57 -15.07 18.74 9.00
C TYR A 57 -15.01 20.27 9.21
N ARG A 58 -14.62 21.05 8.20
CA ARG A 58 -14.70 22.52 8.27
C ARG A 58 -16.14 22.98 8.46
N ASN A 59 -17.06 22.45 7.68
CA ASN A 59 -18.49 22.79 7.79
C ASN A 59 -19.09 22.36 9.13
N TYR A 60 -18.64 21.23 9.70
CA TYR A 60 -18.97 20.82 11.07
C TYR A 60 -18.51 21.86 12.09
N ARG A 61 -17.26 22.33 11.97
CA ARG A 61 -16.67 23.31 12.90
C ARG A 61 -17.38 24.67 12.83
N ASP A 62 -17.82 25.07 11.66
CA ASP A 62 -18.47 26.36 11.41
C ASP A 62 -19.99 26.31 11.63
N ALA A 63 -20.56 25.14 11.92
CA ALA A 63 -21.98 24.97 12.19
C ALA A 63 -22.36 25.65 13.51
N LYS A 64 -23.33 26.56 13.43
CA LYS A 64 -23.88 27.28 14.59
C LYS A 64 -25.05 26.57 15.26
N ASP A 65 -25.59 25.54 14.60
CA ASP A 65 -26.75 24.78 15.03
C ASP A 65 -26.39 23.30 15.26
N ALA A 66 -27.01 22.69 16.28
CA ALA A 66 -26.73 21.33 16.73
C ALA A 66 -27.19 20.28 15.71
N LEU A 67 -28.29 20.52 14.99
CA LEU A 67 -28.75 19.61 13.93
C LEU A 67 -27.77 19.61 12.75
N ALA A 68 -27.39 20.80 12.28
CA ALA A 68 -26.39 20.96 11.23
C ALA A 68 -25.04 20.31 11.61
N ALA A 69 -24.57 20.49 12.85
CA ALA A 69 -23.34 19.86 13.33
C ALA A 69 -23.43 18.32 13.30
N THR A 70 -24.57 17.75 13.66
CA THR A 70 -24.78 16.29 13.64
C THR A 70 -24.73 15.72 12.23
N GLU A 71 -25.35 16.42 11.26
CA GLU A 71 -25.31 16.02 9.85
C GLU A 71 -23.90 16.06 9.27
N TRP A 72 -23.15 17.14 9.52
CA TRP A 72 -21.76 17.25 9.06
C TRP A 72 -20.84 16.22 9.72
N ARG A 73 -21.12 15.84 10.97
CA ARG A 73 -20.40 14.76 11.65
C ARG A 73 -20.62 13.41 10.97
N LEU A 74 -21.87 13.08 10.64
CA LEU A 74 -22.19 11.85 9.89
C LEU A 74 -21.53 11.83 8.50
N GLN A 75 -21.47 12.98 7.81
CA GLN A 75 -20.76 13.08 6.53
C GLN A 75 -19.26 12.85 6.68
N THR A 76 -18.64 13.42 7.71
CA THR A 76 -17.22 13.23 8.00
C THR A 76 -16.92 11.74 8.23
N GLU A 77 -17.72 11.06 9.06
CA GLU A 77 -17.57 9.62 9.33
C GLU A 77 -17.73 8.76 8.06
N LYS A 78 -18.64 9.15 7.17
CA LYS A 78 -18.83 8.46 5.89
C LYS A 78 -17.58 8.56 5.01
N TYR A 79 -16.97 9.74 4.92
CA TYR A 79 -15.73 9.94 4.17
C TYR A 79 -14.55 9.22 4.81
N ASP A 80 -14.46 9.21 6.15
CA ASP A 80 -13.44 8.45 6.87
C ASP A 80 -13.56 6.93 6.61
N ARG A 81 -14.79 6.38 6.65
CA ARG A 81 -15.02 4.96 6.32
C ARG A 81 -14.59 4.64 4.90
N ARG A 82 -14.95 5.48 3.92
CA ARG A 82 -14.57 5.30 2.51
C ARG A 82 -13.05 5.38 2.31
N ARG A 83 -12.39 6.34 2.97
CA ARG A 83 -10.92 6.44 2.99
C ARG A 83 -10.31 5.15 3.54
N ASN A 84 -10.80 4.67 4.68
CA ASN A 84 -10.26 3.47 5.33
C ASN A 84 -10.46 2.21 4.46
N THR A 85 -11.61 2.09 3.79
CA THR A 85 -11.83 1.01 2.81
C THR A 85 -10.87 1.11 1.63
N ALA A 86 -10.58 2.31 1.12
CA ALA A 86 -9.62 2.50 0.03
C ALA A 86 -8.17 2.20 0.48
N ILE A 87 -7.79 2.55 1.72
CA ILE A 87 -6.51 2.16 2.32
C ILE A 87 -6.41 0.63 2.41
N LEU A 88 -7.46 -0.03 2.89
CA LEU A 88 -7.48 -1.49 2.97
C LEU A 88 -7.38 -2.15 1.59
N ALA A 89 -8.05 -1.57 0.57
CA ALA A 89 -7.96 -2.03 -0.80
C ALA A 89 -6.53 -1.87 -1.36
N ALA A 90 -5.88 -0.72 -1.14
CA ALA A 90 -4.47 -0.51 -1.51
C ALA A 90 -3.54 -1.53 -0.85
N ALA A 91 -3.71 -1.77 0.46
CA ALA A 91 -2.96 -2.80 1.17
C ALA A 91 -3.19 -4.19 0.57
N GLY A 92 -4.43 -4.51 0.18
CA GLY A 92 -4.76 -5.75 -0.52
C GLY A 92 -4.08 -5.88 -1.88
N VAL A 93 -4.09 -4.82 -2.70
CA VAL A 93 -3.39 -4.78 -4.00
C VAL A 93 -1.89 -4.99 -3.80
N TRP A 94 -1.30 -4.35 -2.79
CA TRP A 94 0.10 -4.51 -2.45
C TRP A 94 0.45 -5.95 -2.05
N VAL A 95 -0.36 -6.59 -1.20
CA VAL A 95 -0.18 -8.01 -0.82
C VAL A 95 -0.30 -8.94 -2.03
N LEU A 96 -1.29 -8.73 -2.89
CA LEU A 96 -1.47 -9.54 -4.11
C LEU A 96 -0.29 -9.38 -5.07
N ASN A 97 0.23 -8.17 -5.22
CA ASN A 97 1.44 -7.89 -6.00
C ASN A 97 2.67 -8.64 -5.44
N MET A 98 2.81 -8.69 -4.12
CA MET A 98 3.86 -9.49 -3.45
C MET A 98 3.70 -10.98 -3.73
N ILE A 99 2.50 -11.54 -3.58
CA ILE A 99 2.23 -12.95 -3.84
C ILE A 99 2.55 -13.31 -5.30
N ASP A 100 2.10 -12.51 -6.27
CA ASP A 100 2.36 -12.76 -7.70
C ASP A 100 3.86 -12.83 -7.97
N ILE A 101 4.65 -11.92 -7.40
CA ILE A 101 6.09 -11.90 -7.64
C ILE A 101 6.85 -13.02 -6.92
N PHE A 102 6.39 -13.45 -5.73
CA PHE A 102 6.94 -14.63 -5.06
C PHE A 102 6.67 -15.91 -5.85
N VAL A 103 5.44 -16.09 -6.34
CA VAL A 103 5.08 -17.23 -7.19
C VAL A 103 5.90 -17.20 -8.49
N PHE A 104 6.05 -16.03 -9.11
CA PHE A 104 6.87 -15.88 -10.30
C PHE A 104 8.35 -16.19 -10.04
N ALA A 105 8.91 -15.66 -8.94
CA ALA A 105 10.30 -15.89 -8.55
C ALA A 105 10.59 -17.37 -8.33
N LYS A 106 9.70 -18.07 -7.62
CA LYS A 106 9.80 -19.52 -7.40
C LYS A 106 9.79 -20.28 -8.72
N LYS A 107 8.88 -19.93 -9.64
CA LYS A 107 8.76 -20.59 -10.94
C LYS A 107 9.96 -20.35 -11.85
N LYS A 108 10.51 -19.13 -11.86
CA LYS A 108 11.58 -18.73 -12.79
C LYS A 108 12.98 -19.04 -12.28
N TYR A 109 13.23 -18.78 -11.00
CA TYR A 109 14.57 -18.87 -10.41
C TYR A 109 14.76 -20.09 -9.50
N GLY A 110 13.71 -20.91 -9.30
CA GLY A 110 13.77 -22.11 -8.46
C GLY A 110 14.02 -21.82 -6.97
N ARG A 111 13.90 -20.56 -6.54
CA ARG A 111 14.21 -20.12 -5.18
C ARG A 111 12.95 -19.77 -4.40
N ASN A 112 12.93 -20.17 -3.13
CA ASN A 112 11.95 -19.69 -2.18
C ASN A 112 12.42 -18.33 -1.66
N ALA A 113 11.78 -17.25 -2.10
CA ALA A 113 11.96 -15.95 -1.47
C ALA A 113 10.92 -15.80 -0.36
N ALA A 114 11.34 -15.27 0.79
CA ALA A 114 10.49 -15.09 1.96
C ALA A 114 10.51 -13.64 2.40
N VAL A 115 9.34 -13.15 2.83
CA VAL A 115 9.18 -11.87 3.52
C VAL A 115 8.88 -12.15 4.97
N THR A 116 9.68 -11.55 5.86
CA THR A 116 9.49 -11.62 7.30
C THR A 116 9.23 -10.22 7.84
N PHE A 117 8.07 -10.06 8.47
CA PHE A 117 7.79 -8.92 9.32
C PHE A 117 8.36 -9.21 10.70
N HIS A 118 9.25 -8.36 11.18
CA HIS A 118 9.76 -8.46 12.53
C HIS A 118 9.60 -7.10 13.23
N PRO A 119 9.09 -7.06 14.46
CA PRO A 119 9.22 -5.86 15.26
C PRO A 119 10.71 -5.60 15.49
N TYR A 120 11.12 -4.34 15.45
CA TYR A 120 12.45 -3.95 15.91
C TYR A 120 12.30 -2.81 16.91
N TYR A 121 13.20 -2.82 17.88
CA TYR A 121 13.33 -1.76 18.86
C TYR A 121 14.68 -1.09 18.65
N ASN A 122 14.67 0.20 18.36
CA ASN A 122 15.91 0.97 18.26
C ASN A 122 16.22 1.57 19.64
N HIS A 123 17.24 1.01 20.30
CA HIS A 123 17.69 1.42 21.63
C HIS A 123 18.22 2.87 21.67
N GLU A 124 18.73 3.41 20.57
CA GLU A 124 19.29 4.77 20.52
C GLU A 124 18.20 5.84 20.53
N ASN A 125 17.10 5.58 19.83
CA ASN A 125 15.99 6.54 19.66
C ASN A 125 14.75 6.19 20.48
N GLN A 126 14.78 5.10 21.25
CA GLN A 126 13.63 4.54 21.99
C GLN A 126 12.39 4.35 21.10
N THR A 127 12.59 4.03 19.82
CA THR A 127 11.50 3.86 18.86
C THR A 127 11.19 2.38 18.64
N PHE A 128 9.90 2.05 18.73
CA PHE A 128 9.36 0.77 18.29
C PHE A 128 8.96 0.89 16.83
N GLY A 129 9.37 -0.07 16.01
CA GLY A 129 9.05 -0.13 14.59
C GLY A 129 8.77 -1.55 14.12
N ALA A 130 8.30 -1.66 12.89
CA ALA A 130 8.21 -2.92 12.17
C ALA A 130 9.20 -2.89 11.01
N GLY A 131 10.06 -3.91 10.95
CA GLY A 131 11.03 -4.15 9.90
C GLY A 131 10.48 -5.18 8.93
N LEU A 132 10.80 -4.97 7.66
CA LEU A 132 10.50 -5.89 6.58
C LEU A 132 11.83 -6.44 6.07
N THR A 133 12.07 -7.72 6.31
CA THR A 133 13.25 -8.42 5.79
C THR A 133 12.83 -9.34 4.65
N CYS A 134 13.57 -9.29 3.54
CA CYS A 134 13.43 -10.24 2.44
C CYS A 134 14.64 -11.18 2.43
N CYS A 135 14.38 -12.48 2.53
CA CYS A 135 15.39 -13.54 2.42
C CYS A 135 15.37 -14.14 1.00
N PHE A 136 16.54 -14.31 0.38
CA PHE A 136 16.72 -14.71 -1.04
C PHE A 136 17.71 -15.87 -1.24
#